data_AF-A0A2H0ESZ6-F1
#
_entry.id   AF-A0A2H0ESZ6-F1
#
_cell.length_a   1.000
_cell.length_b   1.000
_cell.length_c   1.000
_cell.angle_alpha   90.00
_cell.angle_beta   90.00
_cell.angle_gamma   90.00
#
_symmetry.space_group_name_H-M   'P 1'
#
loop_
_entity.id
_entity.type
_entity.pdbx_description
1 polymer ?
#
loop_
_entity_poly.entity_id
_entity_poly.type
_entity_poly.pdbx_seq_one_letter_code
_entity_poly.pdbx_strand_id
1 'polypeptide(L)'
;MMLVGLTFANFNALAMAPMAEAAGIASSLIGGATTVIGASLGFVIARAYDGTITPLAVGYTLCGAGCLGLLLVTERGRLMRGGV
;
A
#
# COMPACT_ATOMS: atom_id res chain seq x y z
N MET A 1 5.18 13.57 -2.29
CA MET A 1 4.47 12.90 -1.18
C MET A 1 3.00 13.31 -1.03
N MET A 2 2.60 14.54 -1.35
CA MET A 2 1.18 14.97 -1.25
C MET A 2 0.22 14.21 -2.20
N LEU A 3 0.58 14.03 -3.49
CA LEU A 3 -0.26 13.33 -4.48
C LEU A 3 -0.49 11.84 -4.14
N VAL A 4 0.53 11.19 -3.57
CA VAL A 4 0.45 9.79 -3.10
C VAL A 4 -0.50 9.69 -1.91
N GLY A 5 -0.42 10.63 -0.96
CA GLY A 5 -1.33 10.68 0.19
C GLY A 5 -2.78 10.91 -0.22
N LEU A 6 -3.02 11.76 -1.22
CA LEU A 6 -4.38 12.01 -1.73
C LEU A 6 -4.96 10.77 -2.41
N THR A 7 -4.15 10.05 -3.19
CA THR A 7 -4.57 8.80 -3.86
C THR A 7 -4.93 7.72 -2.83
N PHE A 8 -4.09 7.51 -1.82
CA PHE A 8 -4.35 6.58 -0.73
C PHE A 8 -5.62 6.91 0.05
N ALA A 9 -5.85 8.19 0.36
CA ALA A 9 -7.03 8.63 1.09
C ALA A 9 -8.33 8.36 0.31
N ASN A 10 -8.33 8.56 -1.01
CA ASN A 10 -9.49 8.28 -1.86
C ASN A 10 -9.81 6.78 -1.93
N PHE A 11 -8.81 5.90 -2.09
CA PHE A 11 -9.04 4.44 -2.08
C PHE A 11 -9.53 3.93 -0.71
N ASN A 12 -8.98 4.45 0.38
CA ASN A 12 -9.43 4.11 1.72
C ASN A 12 -10.89 4.56 1.96
N ALA A 13 -11.25 5.77 1.51
CA ALA A 13 -12.63 6.25 1.56
C ALA A 13 -13.58 5.41 0.69
N LEU A 14 -13.14 5.01 -0.51
CA LEU A 14 -13.91 4.14 -1.40
C LEU A 14 -14.18 2.76 -0.77
N ALA A 15 -13.17 2.20 -0.10
CA ALA A 15 -13.31 0.94 0.65
C ALA A 15 -14.25 1.07 1.86
N MET A 16 -14.33 2.26 2.47
CA MET A 16 -15.19 2.53 3.62
C MET A 16 -16.63 2.95 3.26
N ALA A 17 -16.92 3.31 2.01
CA ALA A 17 -18.26 3.70 1.56
C ALA A 17 -19.38 2.68 1.89
N PRO A 18 -19.16 1.35 1.79
CA PRO A 18 -20.14 0.35 2.23
C PRO A 18 -19.98 -0.10 3.70
N MET A 19 -18.98 0.39 4.44
CA MET A 19 -18.60 -0.12 5.78
C MET A 19 -18.98 0.82 6.94
N ALA A 20 -19.94 1.73 6.73
CA ALA A 20 -20.28 2.79 7.68
C ALA A 20 -20.61 2.31 9.11
N GLU A 21 -21.26 1.14 9.25
CA GLU A 21 -21.63 0.57 10.55
C GLU A 21 -20.42 0.03 11.35
N ALA A 22 -19.32 -0.31 10.66
CA ALA A 22 -18.09 -0.85 11.26
C ALA A 22 -16.85 0.01 10.96
N ALA A 23 -17.03 1.27 10.54
CA ALA A 23 -15.96 2.15 10.06
C ALA A 23 -14.83 2.33 11.08
N GLY A 24 -15.14 2.32 12.39
CA GLY A 24 -14.15 2.40 13.46
C GLY A 24 -13.22 1.18 13.55
N ILE A 25 -13.77 -0.04 13.42
CA ILE A 25 -12.98 -1.27 13.42
C ILE A 25 -12.22 -1.41 12.11
N ALA A 26 -12.86 -1.08 10.98
CA ALA A 26 -12.23 -1.10 9.66
C ALA A 26 -11.02 -0.14 9.61
N SER A 27 -11.17 1.10 10.07
CA SER A 27 -10.07 2.09 10.08
C SER A 27 -8.91 1.66 10.97
N SER A 28 -9.20 1.14 12.16
CA SER A 28 -8.18 0.65 13.10
C SER A 28 -7.42 -0.54 12.54
N LEU A 29 -8.13 -1.47 11.87
CA LEU A 29 -7.52 -2.64 11.24
C LEU A 29 -6.66 -2.24 10.03
N ILE A 30 -7.13 -1.31 9.19
CA ILE A 30 -6.37 -0.82 8.03
C ILE A 30 -5.10 -0.11 8.52
N GLY A 31 -5.19 0.81 9.48
CA GLY A 31 -4.03 1.50 10.04
C GLY A 31 -3.05 0.57 10.75
N GLY A 32 -3.57 -0.37 11.54
CA GLY A 32 -2.78 -1.39 12.23
C GLY A 32 -2.07 -2.33 11.26
N ALA A 33 -2.78 -2.88 10.28
CA ALA A 33 -2.22 -3.76 9.28
C ALA A 33 -1.16 -3.06 8.42
N THR A 34 -1.41 -1.81 8.00
CA THR A 34 -0.43 -1.04 7.22
C THR A 34 0.86 -0.82 8.02
N THR A 35 0.74 -0.56 9.33
CA THR A 35 1.88 -0.38 10.22
C THR A 35 2.66 -1.68 10.42
N VAL A 36 1.97 -2.79 10.70
CA VAL A 36 2.60 -4.10 10.91
C VAL A 36 3.29 -4.61 9.64
N ILE A 37 2.61 -4.49 8.48
CA ILE A 37 3.16 -4.91 7.19
C ILE A 37 4.33 -4.00 6.79
N GLY A 38 4.18 -2.67 6.94
CA GLY A 38 5.26 -1.72 6.65
C GLY A 38 6.48 -1.93 7.54
N ALA A 39 6.28 -2.15 8.85
CA ALA A 39 7.37 -2.39 9.79
C ALA A 39 8.08 -3.73 9.55
N SER A 40 7.34 -4.79 9.25
CA SER A 40 7.91 -6.11 8.96
C SER A 40 8.71 -6.12 7.65
N LEU A 41 8.17 -5.56 6.56
CA LEU A 41 8.90 -5.40 5.30
C LEU A 41 10.13 -4.50 5.47
N GLY A 42 9.96 -3.37 6.16
CA GLY A 42 11.06 -2.46 6.48
C GLY A 42 12.16 -3.14 7.30
N PHE A 43 11.80 -3.99 8.25
CA PHE A 43 12.75 -4.75 9.06
C PHE A 43 13.54 -5.78 8.23
N VAL A 44 12.89 -6.47 7.30
CA VAL A 44 13.57 -7.42 6.40
C VAL A 44 14.57 -6.69 5.50
N ILE A 45 14.18 -5.54 4.94
CA ILE A 45 15.08 -4.71 4.11
C ILE A 45 16.22 -4.13 4.95
N ALA A 46 15.93 -3.69 6.18
CA ALA A 46 16.94 -3.14 7.10
C ALA A 46 17.95 -4.21 7.57
N ARG A 47 17.53 -5.46 7.73
CA ARG A 47 18.44 -6.58 8.05
C ARG A 47 19.43 -6.89 6.94
N ALA A 48 19.07 -6.62 5.69
CA ALA A 48 19.95 -6.78 4.53
C ALA A 48 20.87 -5.57 4.31
N TYR A 49 20.82 -4.56 5.19
CA TYR A 49 21.56 -3.32 5.05
C TYR A 49 23.03 -3.48 5.47
N ASP A 50 23.88 -3.87 4.51
CA ASP A 50 25.32 -4.06 4.68
C ASP A 50 26.12 -2.79 4.32
N GLY A 51 25.71 -1.63 4.84
CA GLY A 51 26.37 -0.33 4.60
C GLY A 51 26.26 0.26 3.18
N THR A 52 25.82 -0.53 2.20
CA THR A 52 25.55 -0.11 0.82
C THR A 52 24.08 0.26 0.61
N ILE A 53 23.80 1.16 -0.34
CA ILE A 53 22.45 1.65 -0.67
C ILE A 53 21.69 0.69 -1.61
N THR A 54 22.40 -0.32 -2.15
CA THR A 54 21.84 -1.34 -3.05
C THR A 54 20.64 -2.12 -2.50
N PRO A 55 20.63 -2.66 -1.26
CA PRO A 55 19.46 -3.33 -0.69
C PRO A 55 18.25 -2.40 -0.54
N LEU A 56 18.47 -1.10 -0.33
CA LEU A 56 17.41 -0.11 -0.24
C LEU A 56 16.75 0.14 -1.61
N ALA A 57 17.57 0.29 -2.65
CA ALA A 57 17.10 0.48 -4.02
C ALA A 57 16.29 -0.73 -4.49
N VAL A 58 16.82 -1.95 -4.30
CA VAL A 58 16.13 -3.20 -4.67
C VAL A 58 14.83 -3.37 -3.88
N GLY A 59 14.85 -3.08 -2.57
CA GLY A 59 13.64 -3.13 -1.73
C GLY A 59 12.55 -2.17 -2.21
N TYR A 60 12.90 -0.94 -2.57
CA TYR A 60 11.95 0.03 -3.12
C TYR A 60 11.39 -0.40 -4.47
N THR A 61 12.23 -0.91 -5.38
CA THR A 61 11.81 -1.40 -6.69
C THR A 61 10.89 -2.62 -6.58
N LEU A 62 11.20 -3.56 -5.68
CA LEU A 62 10.35 -4.74 -5.44
C LEU A 62 9.01 -4.37 -4.80
N CYS A 63 8.99 -3.50 -3.79
CA CYS A 63 7.74 -3.00 -3.21
C CYS A 63 6.88 -2.27 -4.25
N GLY A 64 7.50 -1.43 -5.09
CA GLY A 64 6.80 -0.74 -6.18
C GLY A 64 6.22 -1.69 -7.24
N ALA A 65 7.01 -2.69 -7.67
CA ALA A 65 6.57 -3.72 -8.61
C ALA A 65 5.45 -4.59 -8.01
N GLY A 66 5.55 -4.95 -6.73
CA GLY A 66 4.51 -5.68 -6.00
C GLY A 66 3.21 -4.89 -5.90
N CYS A 67 3.29 -3.59 -5.62
CA CYS A 67 2.14 -2.69 -5.61
C CYS A 67 1.45 -2.64 -6.99
N LEU A 68 2.23 -2.48 -8.07
CA LEU A 68 1.74 -2.54 -9.45
C LEU A 68 1.08 -3.89 -9.78
N GLY A 69 1.68 -5.00 -9.36
CA GLY A 69 1.14 -6.34 -9.57
C GLY A 69 -0.18 -6.55 -8.83
N LEU A 70 -0.27 -6.14 -7.56
CA LEU A 70 -1.49 -6.21 -6.77
C LEU A 70 -2.59 -5.35 -7.38
N LEU A 71 -2.27 -4.13 -7.82
CA LEU A 71 -3.22 -3.27 -8.53
C LEU A 71 -3.71 -3.92 -9.82
N LEU A 72 -2.82 -4.48 -10.65
CA LEU A 72 -3.18 -5.19 -11.88
C LEU A 72 -4.11 -6.37 -11.65
N VAL A 73 -3.85 -7.15 -10.59
CA VAL A 73 -4.68 -8.31 -10.21
C VAL A 73 -6.03 -7.86 -9.67
N THR A 74 -6.06 -6.86 -8.80
CA THR A 74 -7.29 -6.31 -8.20
C THR A 74 -8.18 -5.69 -9.27
N GLU A 75 -7.59 -4.94 -10.20
CA GLU A 75 -8.29 -4.31 -11.33
C GLU A 75 -8.51 -5.28 -12.51
N ARG A 76 -8.09 -6.55 -12.44
CA ARG A 76 -8.23 -7.56 -13.52
C ARG A 76 -7.86 -7.01 -14.92
N GLY A 77 -6.82 -6.18 -15.01
CA GLY A 77 -6.38 -5.56 -16.27
C GLY A 77 -7.25 -4.41 -16.81
N ARG A 78 -8.23 -3.90 -16.07
CA ARG A 78 -9.03 -2.70 -16.44
C ARG A 78 -8.39 -1.41 -15.94
N LEU A 79 -7.11 -1.18 -16.27
CA LEU A 79 -6.37 0.01 -15.84
C LEU A 79 -6.92 1.37 -16.34
N MET A 80 -7.96 1.39 -17.18
CA MET A 80 -8.42 2.60 -17.89
C MET A 80 -9.91 2.60 -18.22
N ARG A 81 -10.79 2.35 -17.25
CA ARG A 81 -12.21 2.71 -17.37
C ARG A 81 -12.66 3.18 -15.99
N GLY A 82 -12.27 4.39 -15.60
CA GLY A 82 -12.92 5.62 -16.07
C GLY A 82 -13.90 6.00 -14.97
N GLY A 83 -13.63 7.12 -14.32
CA GLY A 83 -14.34 7.53 -13.11
C GLY A 83 -15.85 7.56 -13.27
N VAL A 84 -16.54 7.14 -12.22
CA VAL A 84 -17.66 7.84 -11.58
C VAL A 84 -17.55 7.52 -10.09
#